data_AF-A0A7Y5FAX6-F1
#
_entry.id   AF-A0A7Y5FAX6-F1
#
_cell.length_a   1.000
_cell.length_b   1.000
_cell.length_c   1.000
_cell.angle_alpha   90.00
_cell.angle_beta   90.00
_cell.angle_gamma   90.00
#
_symmetry.space_group_name_H-M   'P 1'
#
loop_
_entity.id
_entity.type
_entity.pdbx_description
1 polymer ?
#
loop_
_entity_poly.entity_id
_entity_poly.type
_entity_poly.pdbx_seq_one_letter_code
_entity_poly.pdbx_strand_id
1 'polypeptide(L)'
;MKTLETFRLWLEPDNDIPQFNRLRWDLVPVPVADVLLHGVHPWMGPDKHPSLEEAFLERFNQDAARVTTLTGLGYTSNITSPGAYYGKMSSRFERLLENIRDDVYFVDELTYLDLLEIAKGRIRETWDHGMALRLAEKAHPGFQDLRQFLKSKDKRIKLSSYDDIDNYNLGALLSLEDFADKDTLLIAEGIPTPNFRHTRFLQSVTDEQGRLRLVPELKHLTMTTLLRSKDPRLCGVHIQWHVTRSGNNLTFHPDVGGSPTKRAAAEEFATRWRTDRGRLVFQTDMEHLSKMTEVEEAAPSFPRLNYKSKDEGQTAYAELRQARIEAYHIGKYPTCASNGEQLREVLRTYGVPMTGNKEELLAKLAKLAAQKYAEKQQDMNAYFTANRLVLVTKLPATAVKLSVLEDVPTLHCLLLTMYALRHLRGNAILEPNHENNTYTTEELALALVNGKVSLVGGFVRAA
;
A
#
# COMPACT_ATOMS: atom_id res chain seq x y z
N MET A 1 4.87 -4.53 -24.81
CA MET A 1 5.80 -3.63 -24.13
C MET A 1 5.05 -2.84 -23.09
N LYS A 2 5.06 -3.28 -21.82
CA LYS A 2 4.61 -2.46 -20.69
C LYS A 2 5.75 -1.54 -20.26
N THR A 3 6.04 -0.55 -21.10
CA THR A 3 6.87 0.58 -20.70
C THR A 3 6.08 1.40 -19.68
N LEU A 4 6.74 1.97 -18.67
CA LEU A 4 6.08 2.95 -17.81
C LEU A 4 5.68 4.16 -18.66
N GLU A 5 4.67 4.89 -18.22
CA GLU A 5 4.26 6.15 -18.86
C GLU A 5 4.53 7.32 -17.91
N THR A 6 4.55 8.53 -18.43
CA THR A 6 4.64 9.76 -17.65
C THR A 6 3.91 10.89 -18.36
N PHE A 7 3.53 11.93 -17.62
CA PHE A 7 3.03 13.16 -18.21
C PHE A 7 4.19 13.94 -18.82
N ARG A 8 4.08 14.30 -20.08
CA ARG A 8 4.91 15.34 -20.69
C ARG A 8 4.09 16.61 -20.78
N LEU A 9 4.63 17.71 -20.27
CA LEU A 9 4.00 19.02 -20.18
C LEU A 9 4.75 20.00 -21.08
N TRP A 10 4.03 20.83 -21.82
CA TRP A 10 4.60 21.92 -22.60
C TRP A 10 3.62 23.10 -22.68
N LEU A 11 4.12 24.21 -23.22
CA LEU A 11 3.34 25.42 -23.45
C LEU A 11 3.14 25.62 -24.94
N GLU A 12 1.91 25.96 -25.33
CA GLU A 12 1.57 26.38 -26.70
C GLU A 12 0.93 27.76 -26.66
N PRO A 13 1.13 28.60 -27.70
CA PRO A 13 0.40 29.85 -27.83
C PRO A 13 -1.12 29.63 -27.73
N ASP A 14 -1.81 30.52 -27.05
CA ASP A 14 -3.27 30.52 -27.01
C ASP A 14 -3.81 30.85 -28.41
N ASN A 15 -4.90 30.18 -28.79
CA ASN A 15 -5.48 30.36 -30.12
C ASN A 15 -6.10 31.75 -30.31
N ASP A 16 -6.62 32.34 -29.23
CA ASP A 16 -7.30 33.63 -29.26
C ASP A 16 -6.36 34.78 -28.87
N ILE A 17 -5.36 34.51 -28.00
CA ILE A 17 -4.36 35.50 -27.57
C ILE A 17 -2.93 34.92 -27.74
N PRO A 18 -2.37 34.90 -28.96
CA PRO A 18 -1.08 34.24 -29.24
C PRO A 18 0.12 34.76 -28.44
N GLN A 19 0.02 35.95 -27.84
CA GLN A 19 1.02 36.52 -26.93
C GLN A 19 1.12 35.75 -25.60
N PHE A 20 0.08 35.00 -25.23
CA PHE A 20 0.02 34.18 -24.03
C PHE A 20 0.11 32.71 -24.40
N ASN A 21 0.63 31.89 -23.49
CA ASN A 21 0.65 30.45 -23.68
C ASN A 21 -0.33 29.72 -22.75
N ARG A 22 -0.78 28.54 -23.20
CA ARG A 22 -1.59 27.60 -22.44
C ARG A 22 -0.84 26.30 -22.20
N LEU A 23 -1.17 25.65 -21.09
CA LEU A 23 -0.62 24.35 -20.73
C LEU A 23 -1.18 23.24 -21.62
N ARG A 24 -0.29 22.38 -22.10
CA ARG A 24 -0.63 21.15 -22.82
C ARG A 24 0.08 19.96 -22.20
N TRP A 25 -0.51 18.79 -22.38
CA TRP A 25 0.09 17.55 -21.91
C TRP A 25 -0.34 16.34 -22.74
N ASP A 26 0.51 15.31 -22.70
CA ASP A 26 0.22 13.96 -23.16
C ASP A 26 0.91 12.93 -22.27
N LEU A 27 0.52 11.66 -22.42
CA LEU A 27 1.20 10.53 -21.80
C LEU A 27 2.23 9.97 -22.78
N VAL A 28 3.48 9.88 -22.34
CA VAL A 28 4.59 9.34 -23.13
C VAL A 28 5.25 8.17 -22.43
N PRO A 29 5.76 7.18 -23.17
CA PRO A 29 6.52 6.09 -22.57
C PRO A 29 7.84 6.60 -21.97
N VAL A 30 8.23 6.04 -20.83
CA VAL A 30 9.47 6.38 -20.12
C VAL A 30 10.19 5.12 -19.63
N PRO A 31 11.53 5.02 -19.82
CA PRO A 31 12.31 3.94 -19.25
C PRO A 31 12.28 3.96 -17.72
N VAL A 32 12.34 2.78 -17.09
CA VAL A 32 12.43 2.66 -15.63
C VAL A 32 13.70 3.33 -15.07
N ALA A 33 14.78 3.36 -15.86
CA ALA A 33 16.01 4.06 -15.50
C ALA A 33 15.79 5.55 -15.28
N ASP A 34 15.06 6.22 -16.18
CA ASP A 34 14.80 7.67 -16.08
C ASP A 34 13.91 8.00 -14.88
N VAL A 35 12.94 7.13 -14.57
CA VAL A 35 12.11 7.24 -13.36
C VAL A 35 12.98 7.21 -12.09
N LEU A 36 13.96 6.29 -12.03
CA LEU A 36 14.80 6.12 -10.84
C LEU A 36 15.92 7.15 -10.72
N LEU A 37 16.61 7.44 -11.82
CA LEU A 37 17.81 8.29 -11.85
C LEU A 37 17.46 9.78 -11.98
N HIS A 38 16.39 10.10 -12.69
CA HIS A 38 15.98 11.48 -12.94
C HIS A 38 14.67 11.86 -12.24
N GLY A 39 14.11 10.95 -11.45
CA GLY A 39 12.92 11.21 -10.63
C GLY A 39 11.66 11.53 -11.43
N VAL A 40 11.63 11.11 -12.70
CA VAL A 40 10.45 11.26 -13.57
C VAL A 40 9.28 10.53 -12.94
N HIS A 41 8.13 11.20 -12.84
CA HIS A 41 6.94 10.64 -12.23
C HIS A 41 6.38 9.50 -13.09
N PRO A 42 6.25 8.27 -12.55
CA PRO A 42 5.66 7.15 -13.26
C PRO A 42 4.13 7.19 -13.15
N TRP A 43 3.44 7.28 -14.29
CA TRP A 43 2.00 7.12 -14.38
C TRP A 43 1.62 5.66 -14.11
N MET A 44 0.85 5.44 -13.04
CA MET A 44 0.40 4.10 -12.61
C MET A 44 -1.13 3.93 -12.71
N GLY A 45 -1.78 4.83 -13.46
CA GLY A 45 -3.23 4.95 -13.53
C GLY A 45 -3.82 5.98 -12.56
N PRO A 46 -5.14 6.20 -12.62
CA PRO A 46 -5.79 7.29 -11.93
C PRO A 46 -5.65 7.17 -10.42
N ASP A 47 -5.31 8.30 -9.79
CA ASP A 47 -5.36 8.51 -8.34
C ASP A 47 -4.52 7.54 -7.50
N LYS A 48 -3.51 6.87 -8.09
CA LYS A 48 -2.58 5.98 -7.38
C LYS A 48 -1.60 6.71 -6.46
N HIS A 49 -1.26 7.95 -6.80
CA HIS A 49 -0.31 8.78 -6.04
C HIS A 49 -1.03 10.04 -5.53
N PRO A 50 -1.72 9.96 -4.38
CA PRO A 50 -2.61 11.03 -3.92
C PRO A 50 -1.88 12.34 -3.59
N SER A 51 -0.57 12.30 -3.31
CA SER A 51 0.24 13.49 -3.00
C SER A 51 0.72 14.26 -4.24
N LEU A 52 0.55 13.71 -5.45
CA LEU A 52 1.06 14.31 -6.69
C LEU A 52 0.49 15.71 -6.93
N GLU A 53 -0.85 15.80 -6.89
CA GLU A 53 -1.59 17.04 -7.10
C GLU A 53 -1.19 18.12 -6.09
N GLU A 54 -1.14 17.76 -4.81
CA GLU A 54 -0.80 18.71 -3.75
C GLU A 54 0.64 19.21 -3.87
N ALA A 55 1.59 18.32 -4.19
CA ALA A 55 2.99 18.71 -4.38
C ALA A 55 3.20 19.56 -5.65
N PHE A 56 2.43 19.30 -6.71
CA PHE A 56 2.44 20.14 -7.90
C PHE A 56 1.87 21.54 -7.61
N LEU A 57 0.70 21.61 -6.96
CA LEU A 57 0.04 22.86 -6.57
C LEU A 57 0.89 23.72 -5.64
N GLU A 58 1.61 23.09 -4.70
CA GLU A 58 2.51 23.79 -3.81
C GLU A 58 3.57 24.58 -4.58
N ARG A 59 4.18 23.97 -5.61
CA ARG A 59 5.14 24.66 -6.50
C ARG A 59 4.46 25.69 -7.40
N PHE A 60 3.29 25.37 -7.91
CA PHE A 60 2.53 26.24 -8.81
C PHE A 60 2.10 27.55 -8.13
N ASN A 61 1.80 27.50 -6.84
CA ASN A 61 1.33 28.64 -6.07
C ASN A 61 2.45 29.41 -5.36
N GLN A 62 3.71 28.94 -5.43
CA GLN A 62 4.87 29.68 -4.91
C GLN A 62 5.12 30.97 -5.67
N ASP A 63 5.71 31.97 -4.99
CA ASP A 63 6.00 33.28 -5.58
C ASP A 63 6.94 33.19 -6.79
N ALA A 64 7.85 32.20 -6.83
CA ALA A 64 8.75 31.99 -7.95
C ALA A 64 8.03 31.71 -9.29
N ALA A 65 6.82 31.15 -9.22
CA ALA A 65 5.97 30.87 -10.39
C ALA A 65 5.12 32.08 -10.81
N ARG A 66 4.96 33.09 -9.95
CA ARG A 66 4.10 34.25 -10.19
C ARG A 66 4.82 35.38 -10.90
N VAL A 67 4.08 36.08 -11.75
CA VAL A 67 4.56 37.30 -12.43
C VAL A 67 4.51 38.47 -11.44
N THR A 68 5.66 38.86 -10.91
CA THR A 68 5.79 39.80 -9.77
C THR A 68 5.11 41.15 -10.01
N THR A 69 5.16 41.67 -11.24
CA THR A 69 4.53 42.93 -11.67
C THR A 69 3.01 42.90 -11.59
N LEU A 70 2.39 41.72 -11.65
CA LEU A 70 0.95 41.53 -11.69
C LEU A 70 0.37 41.01 -10.37
N THR A 71 1.21 40.49 -9.47
CA THR A 71 0.78 39.95 -8.17
C THR A 71 0.04 40.96 -7.32
N GLY A 72 0.56 42.19 -7.21
CA GLY A 72 -0.08 43.26 -6.41
C GLY A 72 -1.43 43.74 -6.95
N LEU A 73 -1.73 43.41 -8.21
CA LEU A 73 -2.95 43.79 -8.91
C LEU A 73 -4.00 42.67 -8.93
N GLY A 74 -3.70 41.51 -8.33
CA GLY A 74 -4.63 40.40 -8.21
C GLY A 74 -4.69 39.44 -9.40
N TYR A 75 -3.84 39.60 -10.42
CA TYR A 75 -3.84 38.76 -11.62
C TYR A 75 -2.95 37.50 -11.50
N THR A 76 -2.61 37.07 -10.29
CA THR A 76 -1.85 35.84 -10.03
C THR A 76 -2.46 35.07 -8.86
N SER A 77 -3.77 34.83 -8.92
CA SER A 77 -4.52 34.17 -7.85
C SER A 77 -4.12 32.69 -7.70
N ASN A 78 -4.23 32.15 -6.49
CA ASN A 78 -3.94 30.74 -6.22
C ASN A 78 -4.92 29.83 -6.95
N ILE A 79 -4.41 28.73 -7.50
CA ILE A 79 -5.24 27.64 -8.00
C ILE A 79 -5.37 26.60 -6.90
N THR A 80 -6.59 26.08 -6.73
CA THR A 80 -6.90 25.00 -5.79
C THR A 80 -7.21 23.72 -6.56
N SER A 81 -7.08 22.59 -5.85
CA SER A 81 -7.49 21.29 -6.36
C SER A 81 -8.98 21.33 -6.75
N PRO A 82 -9.34 20.98 -8.00
CA PRO A 82 -10.74 20.87 -8.37
C PRO A 82 -11.41 19.75 -7.55
N GLY A 83 -12.61 20.04 -7.04
CA GLY A 83 -13.39 19.08 -6.26
C GLY A 83 -13.67 17.78 -7.02
N ALA A 84 -13.96 16.70 -6.29
CA ALA A 84 -14.32 15.43 -6.90
C ALA A 84 -15.68 15.51 -7.62
N TYR A 85 -15.64 15.72 -8.93
CA TYR A 85 -16.83 15.58 -9.79
C TYR A 85 -17.11 14.11 -10.09
N TYR A 86 -18.31 13.64 -9.72
CA TYR A 86 -18.82 12.33 -10.13
C TYR A 86 -19.14 12.37 -11.64
N GLY A 87 -18.46 11.54 -12.44
CA GLY A 87 -18.85 11.28 -13.84
C GLY A 87 -17.80 11.50 -14.94
N LYS A 88 -16.68 12.19 -14.66
CA LYS A 88 -15.53 12.24 -15.60
C LYS A 88 -14.56 11.09 -15.32
N MET A 89 -14.12 10.39 -16.37
CA MET A 89 -13.14 9.29 -16.32
C MET A 89 -11.69 9.76 -16.09
N SER A 90 -11.42 11.08 -16.13
CA SER A 90 -10.08 11.64 -15.93
C SER A 90 -9.66 11.61 -14.45
N SER A 91 -8.36 11.42 -14.23
CA SER A 91 -7.79 11.44 -12.88
C SER A 91 -7.90 12.81 -12.21
N ARG A 92 -7.73 12.90 -10.89
CA ARG A 92 -7.67 14.21 -10.20
C ARG A 92 -6.57 15.10 -10.78
N PHE A 93 -5.41 14.53 -11.06
CA PHE A 93 -4.28 15.29 -11.59
C PHE A 93 -4.55 15.82 -13.01
N GLU A 94 -5.11 15.02 -13.91
CA GLU A 94 -5.50 15.52 -15.24
C GLU A 94 -6.54 16.63 -15.17
N ARG A 95 -7.51 16.53 -14.25
CA ARG A 95 -8.48 17.61 -14.01
C ARG A 95 -7.82 18.88 -13.49
N LEU A 96 -6.80 18.76 -12.65
CA LEU A 96 -5.99 19.90 -12.26
C LEU A 96 -5.30 20.53 -13.47
N LEU A 97 -4.72 19.73 -14.37
CA LEU A 97 -4.09 20.26 -15.59
C LEU A 97 -5.11 20.91 -16.53
N GLU A 98 -6.32 20.35 -16.67
CA GLU A 98 -7.45 20.96 -17.39
C GLU A 98 -7.79 22.32 -16.79
N ASN A 99 -7.96 22.39 -15.47
CA ASN A 99 -8.26 23.63 -14.76
C ASN A 99 -7.17 24.69 -14.99
N ILE A 100 -5.90 24.32 -14.84
CA ILE A 100 -4.77 25.23 -15.10
C ILE A 100 -4.77 25.70 -16.56
N ARG A 101 -5.00 24.81 -17.52
CA ARG A 101 -5.05 25.18 -18.94
C ARG A 101 -6.14 26.19 -19.22
N ASP A 102 -7.31 26.04 -18.62
CA ASP A 102 -8.47 26.87 -18.93
C ASP A 102 -8.41 28.22 -18.16
N ASP A 103 -7.93 28.20 -16.92
CA ASP A 103 -7.95 29.37 -16.02
C ASP A 103 -6.64 30.16 -15.96
N VAL A 104 -5.52 29.65 -16.51
CA VAL A 104 -4.21 30.29 -16.39
C VAL A 104 -3.52 30.48 -17.74
N TYR A 105 -2.90 31.66 -17.90
CA TYR A 105 -1.99 32.00 -18.99
C TYR A 105 -0.53 31.99 -18.52
N PHE A 106 0.37 31.54 -19.40
CA PHE A 106 1.81 31.53 -19.15
C PHE A 106 2.53 32.56 -20.01
N VAL A 107 3.34 33.40 -19.37
CA VAL A 107 4.03 34.55 -19.98
C VAL A 107 5.44 34.69 -19.43
N ASP A 108 6.37 35.28 -20.17
CA ASP A 108 7.74 35.51 -19.69
C ASP A 108 7.83 36.81 -18.89
N GLU A 109 7.85 37.92 -19.61
CA GLU A 109 7.82 39.27 -19.07
C GLU A 109 6.51 39.91 -19.53
N LEU A 110 5.69 40.32 -18.57
CA LEU A 110 4.43 41.01 -18.84
C LEU A 110 4.26 42.13 -17.82
N THR A 111 4.24 43.38 -18.26
CA THR A 111 3.89 44.50 -17.40
C THR A 111 2.39 44.73 -17.39
N TYR A 112 1.91 45.51 -16.42
CA TYR A 112 0.51 45.92 -16.40
C TYR A 112 0.10 46.73 -17.64
N LEU A 113 0.99 47.59 -18.15
CA LEU A 113 0.72 48.39 -19.34
C LEU A 113 0.60 47.51 -20.59
N ASP A 114 1.47 46.50 -20.73
CA ASP A 114 1.40 45.53 -21.83
C ASP A 114 0.10 44.73 -21.75
N LEU A 115 -0.28 44.27 -20.55
CA LEU A 115 -1.54 43.55 -20.32
C LEU A 115 -2.76 44.39 -20.74
N LEU A 116 -2.77 45.67 -20.35
CA LEU A 116 -3.84 46.60 -20.71
C LEU A 116 -3.91 46.83 -22.22
N GLU A 117 -2.77 47.03 -22.89
CA GLU A 117 -2.76 47.23 -24.34
C GLU A 117 -3.16 45.98 -25.12
N ILE A 118 -2.78 44.77 -24.66
CA ILE A 118 -3.26 43.51 -25.23
C ILE A 118 -4.78 43.41 -25.08
N ALA A 119 -5.32 43.70 -23.90
CA ALA A 119 -6.76 43.65 -23.66
C ALA A 119 -7.52 44.66 -24.54
N LYS A 120 -7.03 45.90 -24.65
CA LYS A 120 -7.59 46.92 -25.54
C LYS A 120 -7.53 46.50 -27.00
N GLY A 121 -6.40 45.94 -27.45
CA GLY A 121 -6.22 45.43 -28.80
C GLY A 121 -7.30 44.41 -29.16
N ARG A 122 -7.52 43.42 -28.28
CA ARG A 122 -8.55 42.40 -28.48
C ARG A 122 -9.96 42.98 -28.50
N ILE A 123 -10.28 43.88 -27.56
CA ILE A 123 -11.58 44.54 -27.52
C ILE A 123 -11.85 45.30 -28.84
N ARG A 124 -10.84 45.95 -29.43
CA ARG A 124 -10.95 46.62 -30.74
C ARG A 124 -11.24 45.64 -31.87
N GLU A 125 -10.56 44.50 -31.89
CA GLU A 125 -10.76 43.46 -32.91
C GLU A 125 -12.17 42.84 -32.84
N THR A 126 -12.71 42.70 -31.63
CA THR A 126 -14.06 42.17 -31.40
C THR A 126 -15.10 43.26 -31.13
N TRP A 127 -14.85 44.50 -31.55
CA TRP A 127 -15.71 45.62 -31.21
C TRP A 127 -17.05 45.55 -31.95
N ASP A 128 -18.12 45.41 -31.21
CA ASP A 128 -19.49 45.42 -31.71
C ASP A 128 -20.46 46.03 -30.70
N HIS A 129 -21.75 46.05 -31.04
CA HIS A 129 -22.80 46.50 -30.14
C HIS A 129 -22.80 45.74 -28.81
N GLY A 130 -22.61 44.42 -28.82
CA GLY A 130 -22.65 43.59 -27.62
C GLY A 130 -21.48 43.83 -26.68
N MET A 131 -20.27 44.03 -27.22
CA MET A 131 -19.09 44.43 -26.44
C MET A 131 -19.25 45.83 -25.84
N ALA A 132 -19.70 46.80 -26.65
CA ALA A 132 -19.95 48.16 -26.19
C ALA A 132 -21.03 48.21 -25.09
N LEU A 133 -22.10 47.41 -25.23
CA LEU A 133 -23.15 47.28 -24.23
C LEU A 133 -22.61 46.69 -22.93
N ARG A 134 -21.90 45.55 -22.98
CA ARG A 134 -21.32 44.90 -21.79
C ARG A 134 -20.38 45.82 -21.03
N LEU A 135 -19.52 46.57 -21.73
CA LEU A 135 -18.64 47.56 -21.12
C LEU A 135 -19.44 48.69 -20.46
N ALA A 136 -20.45 49.22 -21.14
CA ALA A 136 -21.28 50.30 -20.62
C ALA A 136 -22.07 49.88 -19.36
N GLU A 137 -22.67 48.68 -19.36
CA GLU A 137 -23.41 48.13 -18.23
C GLU A 137 -22.52 47.89 -17.00
N LYS A 138 -21.31 47.34 -17.21
CA LYS A 138 -20.35 47.09 -16.13
C LYS A 138 -19.70 48.37 -15.61
N ALA A 139 -19.44 49.36 -16.48
CA ALA A 139 -18.88 50.65 -16.09
C ALA A 139 -19.88 51.53 -15.31
N HIS A 140 -21.18 51.38 -15.60
CA HIS A 140 -22.26 52.16 -15.02
C HIS A 140 -23.35 51.23 -14.44
N PRO A 141 -23.15 50.70 -13.22
CA PRO A 141 -24.08 49.77 -12.59
C PRO A 141 -25.40 50.46 -12.24
N GLY A 142 -26.37 50.41 -13.16
CA GLY A 142 -27.72 50.93 -12.94
C GLY A 142 -28.24 51.77 -14.09
N PHE A 143 -29.55 51.68 -14.31
CA PHE A 143 -30.21 52.24 -15.49
C PHE A 143 -30.02 53.76 -15.60
N GLN A 144 -30.09 54.49 -14.49
CA GLN A 144 -29.98 55.95 -14.51
C GLN A 144 -28.56 56.42 -14.88
N ASP A 145 -27.54 55.76 -14.34
CA ASP A 145 -26.14 56.10 -14.62
C ASP A 145 -25.79 55.77 -16.07
N LEU A 146 -26.19 54.58 -16.54
CA LEU A 146 -26.05 54.16 -17.93
C LEU A 146 -26.78 55.12 -18.89
N ARG A 147 -28.03 55.49 -18.56
CA ARG A 147 -28.83 56.44 -19.34
C ARG A 147 -28.17 57.82 -19.39
N GLN A 148 -27.65 58.31 -18.26
CA GLN A 148 -26.97 59.60 -18.21
C GLN A 148 -25.69 59.58 -19.04
N PHE A 149 -24.91 58.50 -18.96
CA PHE A 149 -23.72 58.30 -19.78
C PHE A 149 -24.06 58.28 -21.28
N LEU A 150 -25.01 57.45 -21.72
CA LEU A 150 -25.41 57.37 -23.13
C LEU A 150 -25.95 58.70 -23.66
N LYS A 151 -26.75 59.43 -22.86
CA LYS A 151 -27.24 60.77 -23.22
C LYS A 151 -26.15 61.84 -23.29
N SER A 152 -25.05 61.66 -22.56
CA SER A 152 -23.88 62.54 -22.65
C SER A 152 -23.17 62.40 -24.00
N LYS A 153 -23.25 61.21 -24.62
CA LYS A 153 -22.67 60.90 -25.93
C LYS A 153 -23.60 61.30 -27.08
N ASP A 154 -24.89 60.96 -26.99
CA ASP A 154 -25.91 61.49 -27.91
C ASP A 154 -27.20 61.88 -27.19
N LYS A 155 -27.50 63.18 -27.23
CA LYS A 155 -28.70 63.77 -26.61
C LYS A 155 -30.01 63.33 -27.27
N ARG A 156 -29.98 62.77 -28.49
CA ARG A 156 -31.16 62.31 -29.24
C ARG A 156 -31.68 60.96 -28.75
N ILE A 157 -30.88 60.23 -27.99
CA ILE A 157 -31.23 58.92 -27.44
C ILE A 157 -32.38 59.08 -26.44
N LYS A 158 -33.47 58.35 -26.71
CA LYS A 158 -34.64 58.24 -25.82
C LYS A 158 -34.63 56.86 -25.18
N LEU A 159 -34.32 56.82 -23.89
CA LEU A 159 -34.33 55.61 -23.06
C LEU A 159 -35.30 55.81 -21.89
N SER A 160 -36.28 54.92 -21.80
CA SER A 160 -37.24 54.75 -20.71
C SER A 160 -37.01 53.46 -19.91
N SER A 161 -36.42 52.44 -20.53
CA SER A 161 -36.09 51.14 -19.95
C SER A 161 -34.82 50.54 -20.57
N TYR A 162 -34.32 49.42 -20.03
CA TYR A 162 -33.17 48.70 -20.59
C TYR A 162 -33.46 48.17 -22.01
N ASP A 163 -34.69 47.73 -22.28
CA ASP A 163 -35.11 47.22 -23.59
C ASP A 163 -34.96 48.27 -24.71
N ASP A 164 -34.97 49.57 -24.34
CA ASP A 164 -34.77 50.64 -25.31
C ASP A 164 -33.32 50.71 -25.82
N ILE A 165 -32.36 50.16 -25.09
CA ILE A 165 -30.93 50.25 -25.39
C ILE A 165 -30.55 49.39 -26.62
N ASP A 166 -31.18 48.22 -26.76
CA ASP A 166 -30.96 47.29 -27.88
C ASP A 166 -31.40 47.87 -29.23
N ASN A 167 -32.24 48.91 -29.22
CA ASN A 167 -32.67 49.61 -30.43
C ASN A 167 -31.59 50.56 -30.99
N TYR A 168 -30.46 50.75 -30.30
CA TYR A 168 -29.37 51.61 -30.73
C TYR A 168 -28.10 50.81 -30.96
N ASN A 169 -27.39 51.06 -32.06
CA ASN A 169 -26.08 50.47 -32.29
C ASN A 169 -25.02 51.17 -31.42
N LEU A 170 -24.86 50.68 -30.18
CA LEU A 170 -23.86 51.20 -29.24
C LEU A 170 -22.41 51.08 -29.76
N GLY A 171 -22.11 50.12 -30.63
CA GLY A 171 -20.77 49.97 -31.20
C GLY A 171 -20.38 51.12 -32.14
N ALA A 172 -21.36 51.83 -32.70
CA ALA A 172 -21.13 53.04 -33.50
C ALA A 172 -21.22 54.34 -32.67
N LEU A 173 -21.89 54.29 -31.52
CA LEU A 173 -22.08 55.43 -30.62
C LEU A 173 -20.89 55.62 -29.68
N LEU A 174 -20.36 54.52 -29.17
CA LEU A 174 -19.30 54.48 -28.18
C LEU A 174 -17.98 54.11 -28.84
N SER A 175 -16.89 54.50 -28.18
CA SER A 175 -15.51 54.14 -28.49
C SER A 175 -14.85 53.52 -27.27
N LEU A 176 -13.71 52.87 -27.45
CA LEU A 176 -12.95 52.28 -26.35
C LEU A 176 -12.45 53.35 -25.36
N GLU A 177 -12.15 54.53 -25.90
CA GLU A 177 -11.61 55.69 -25.21
C GLU A 177 -12.62 56.28 -24.21
N ASP A 178 -13.91 55.97 -24.38
CA ASP A 178 -14.94 56.30 -23.40
C ASP A 178 -14.80 55.53 -22.07
N PHE A 179 -13.96 54.49 -22.05
CA PHE A 179 -13.68 53.62 -20.90
C PHE A 179 -12.21 53.68 -20.45
N ALA A 180 -11.45 54.70 -20.89
CA ALA A 180 -10.00 54.77 -20.68
C ALA A 180 -9.56 54.88 -19.21
N ASP A 181 -10.45 55.27 -18.29
CA ASP A 181 -10.21 55.32 -16.85
C ASP A 181 -10.59 54.01 -16.12
N LYS A 182 -11.05 52.99 -16.85
CA LYS A 182 -11.57 51.73 -16.32
C LYS A 182 -10.67 50.54 -16.68
N ASP A 183 -9.36 50.66 -16.45
CA ASP A 183 -8.39 49.63 -16.85
C ASP A 183 -8.75 48.20 -16.41
N THR A 184 -9.15 48.01 -15.14
CA THR A 184 -9.52 46.68 -14.63
C THR A 184 -10.70 46.07 -15.39
N LEU A 185 -11.66 46.90 -15.81
CA LEU A 185 -12.80 46.46 -16.62
C LEU A 185 -12.34 46.08 -18.03
N LEU A 186 -11.49 46.89 -18.65
CA LEU A 186 -10.93 46.61 -19.97
C LEU A 186 -10.14 45.29 -19.97
N ILE A 187 -9.33 45.05 -18.93
CA ILE A 187 -8.59 43.80 -18.79
C ILE A 187 -9.56 42.61 -18.60
N ALA A 188 -10.58 42.75 -17.75
CA ALA A 188 -11.54 41.68 -17.48
C ALA A 188 -12.40 41.30 -18.71
N GLU A 189 -12.78 42.26 -19.55
CA GLU A 189 -13.53 41.95 -20.79
C GLU A 189 -12.62 41.50 -21.94
N GLY A 190 -11.41 42.06 -22.04
CA GLY A 190 -10.45 41.69 -23.08
C GLY A 190 -9.78 40.34 -22.84
N ILE A 191 -9.67 39.90 -21.58
CA ILE A 191 -8.97 38.68 -21.20
C ILE A 191 -9.88 37.85 -20.30
N PRO A 192 -10.45 36.73 -20.81
CA PRO A 192 -11.46 35.93 -20.12
C PRO A 192 -11.05 35.44 -18.73
N THR A 193 -9.79 35.04 -18.57
CA THR A 193 -9.25 34.48 -17.32
C THR A 193 -7.90 35.12 -17.00
N PRO A 194 -7.88 36.34 -16.42
CA PRO A 194 -6.64 37.07 -16.19
C PRO A 194 -5.93 36.54 -14.94
N ASN A 195 -5.34 35.35 -15.06
CA ASN A 195 -4.47 34.73 -14.07
C ASN A 195 -3.18 34.27 -14.75
N PHE A 196 -2.04 34.77 -14.30
CA PHE A 196 -0.78 34.62 -15.02
C PHE A 196 0.27 33.86 -14.20
N ARG A 197 1.10 33.09 -14.91
CA ARG A 197 2.30 32.43 -14.38
C ARG A 197 3.48 32.62 -15.31
N HIS A 198 4.68 32.56 -14.76
CA HIS A 198 5.88 32.57 -15.60
C HIS A 198 5.99 31.26 -16.41
N THR A 199 6.43 31.33 -17.68
CA THR A 199 6.69 30.11 -18.47
C THR A 199 7.73 29.19 -17.81
N ARG A 200 8.74 29.80 -17.16
CA ARG A 200 9.81 29.11 -16.43
C ARG A 200 9.32 28.23 -15.29
N PHE A 201 8.06 28.37 -14.87
CA PHE A 201 7.44 27.46 -13.91
C PHE A 201 7.60 26.00 -14.34
N LEU A 202 7.45 25.66 -15.63
CA LEU A 202 7.57 24.28 -16.08
C LEU A 202 8.92 23.67 -15.70
N GLN A 203 10.00 24.43 -15.75
CA GLN A 203 11.35 23.96 -15.38
C GLN A 203 11.45 23.49 -13.91
N SER A 204 10.53 23.93 -13.04
CA SER A 204 10.45 23.52 -11.63
C SER A 204 9.68 22.21 -11.40
N VAL A 205 8.92 21.76 -12.40
CA VAL A 205 8.06 20.57 -12.35
C VAL A 205 8.32 19.58 -13.49
N THR A 206 9.23 19.89 -14.40
CA THR A 206 9.64 18.99 -15.49
C THR A 206 11.15 18.73 -15.49
N ASP A 207 11.55 17.74 -16.28
CA ASP A 207 12.92 17.63 -16.77
C ASP A 207 13.12 18.41 -18.08
N GLU A 208 14.30 18.27 -18.69
CA GLU A 208 14.68 18.92 -19.95
C GLU A 208 13.82 18.49 -21.15
N GLN A 209 13.16 17.34 -21.07
CA GLN A 209 12.27 16.82 -22.12
C GLN A 209 10.80 17.18 -21.88
N GLY A 210 10.52 17.99 -20.84
CA GLY A 210 9.16 18.35 -20.43
C GLY A 210 8.44 17.25 -19.65
N ARG A 211 9.12 16.16 -19.25
CA ARG A 211 8.50 15.06 -18.49
C ARG A 211 8.35 15.45 -17.03
N LEU A 212 7.19 15.15 -16.45
CA LEU A 212 6.84 15.51 -15.09
C LEU A 212 7.85 14.96 -14.09
N ARG A 213 8.45 15.85 -13.31
CA ARG A 213 9.49 15.54 -12.34
C ARG A 213 9.33 16.44 -11.12
N LEU A 214 9.02 15.83 -9.98
CA LEU A 214 8.92 16.53 -8.70
C LEU A 214 10.10 16.26 -7.77
N VAL A 215 10.85 15.18 -7.95
CA VAL A 215 12.04 14.91 -7.13
C VAL A 215 13.22 14.65 -8.04
N PRO A 216 14.46 14.89 -7.58
CA PRO A 216 15.63 14.67 -8.43
C PRO A 216 15.85 13.19 -8.75
N GLU A 217 15.46 12.29 -7.83
CA GLU A 217 15.67 10.85 -7.97
C GLU A 217 14.64 10.06 -7.16
N LEU A 218 14.41 8.80 -7.55
CA LEU A 218 13.64 7.82 -6.79
C LEU A 218 14.55 6.67 -6.33
N LYS A 219 14.36 6.24 -5.09
CA LYS A 219 15.22 5.22 -4.46
C LYS A 219 14.53 3.88 -4.29
N HIS A 220 13.22 3.87 -4.19
CA HIS A 220 12.46 2.67 -3.90
C HIS A 220 11.47 2.35 -5.01
N LEU A 221 11.41 1.09 -5.39
CA LEU A 221 10.37 0.56 -6.27
C LEU A 221 9.96 -0.84 -5.84
N THR A 222 8.81 -1.27 -6.33
CA THR A 222 8.32 -2.63 -6.16
C THR A 222 8.24 -3.31 -7.51
N MET A 223 8.92 -4.44 -7.67
CA MET A 223 8.88 -5.25 -8.87
C MET A 223 7.96 -6.45 -8.65
N THR A 224 6.99 -6.63 -9.54
CA THR A 224 6.19 -7.86 -9.57
C THR A 224 6.70 -8.76 -10.67
N THR A 225 7.02 -10.00 -10.32
CA THR A 225 7.57 -10.99 -11.26
C THR A 225 6.66 -12.19 -11.33
N LEU A 226 6.57 -12.80 -12.50
CA LEU A 226 5.89 -14.08 -12.73
C LEU A 226 6.92 -15.08 -13.24
N LEU A 227 7.31 -16.04 -12.40
CA LEU A 227 8.39 -16.95 -12.77
C LEU A 227 7.94 -17.93 -13.86
N ARG A 228 8.69 -17.96 -14.96
CA ARG A 228 8.62 -18.99 -16.00
C ARG A 228 9.79 -19.95 -15.79
N SER A 229 9.53 -21.02 -15.04
CA SER A 229 10.52 -22.07 -14.72
C SER A 229 10.28 -23.32 -15.56
N LYS A 230 11.36 -24.08 -15.79
CA LYS A 230 11.27 -25.44 -16.34
C LYS A 230 10.70 -26.43 -15.31
N ASP A 231 10.77 -26.12 -14.02
CA ASP A 231 10.08 -26.89 -12.97
C ASP A 231 8.59 -26.50 -12.96
N PRO A 232 7.67 -27.42 -13.31
CA PRO A 232 6.23 -27.12 -13.34
C PRO A 232 5.68 -26.63 -12.00
N ARG A 233 6.32 -26.97 -10.87
CA ARG A 233 5.89 -26.57 -9.52
C ARG A 233 6.17 -25.09 -9.23
N LEU A 234 7.13 -24.50 -9.93
CA LEU A 234 7.55 -23.11 -9.75
C LEU A 234 7.01 -22.18 -10.85
N CYS A 235 6.53 -22.75 -11.95
CA CYS A 235 5.96 -21.99 -13.05
C CYS A 235 4.64 -21.30 -12.61
N GLY A 236 4.51 -20.01 -12.93
CA GLY A 236 3.32 -19.23 -12.58
C GLY A 236 3.32 -18.67 -11.15
N VAL A 237 4.42 -18.84 -10.41
CA VAL A 237 4.54 -18.26 -9.05
C VAL A 237 4.79 -16.76 -9.15
N HIS A 238 3.92 -15.97 -8.52
CA HIS A 238 4.06 -14.53 -8.38
C HIS A 238 4.97 -14.17 -7.19
N ILE A 239 5.95 -13.31 -7.43
CA ILE A 239 6.86 -12.80 -6.39
C ILE A 239 6.90 -11.29 -6.48
N GLN A 240 6.67 -10.64 -5.34
CA GLN A 240 6.86 -9.22 -5.16
C GLN A 240 8.26 -8.99 -4.57
N TRP A 241 9.00 -8.07 -5.20
CA TRP A 241 10.33 -7.67 -4.76
C TRP A 241 10.30 -6.21 -4.39
N HIS A 242 10.76 -5.89 -3.19
CA HIS A 242 11.01 -4.51 -2.80
C HIS A 242 12.45 -4.19 -3.10
N VAL A 243 12.64 -3.18 -3.94
CA VAL A 243 13.93 -2.84 -4.50
C VAL A 243 14.37 -1.49 -3.96
N THR A 244 15.60 -1.45 -3.46
CA THR A 244 16.23 -0.22 -2.97
C THR A 244 17.45 0.10 -3.82
N ARG A 245 17.53 1.33 -4.31
CA ARG A 245 18.63 1.84 -5.12
C ARG A 245 19.64 2.59 -4.26
N SER A 246 20.92 2.30 -4.47
CA SER A 246 22.05 3.05 -3.95
C SER A 246 23.03 3.32 -5.09
N GLY A 247 23.06 4.56 -5.58
CA GLY A 247 23.79 4.91 -6.81
C GLY A 247 23.22 4.15 -8.01
N ASN A 248 24.08 3.39 -8.70
CA ASN A 248 23.68 2.54 -9.83
C ASN A 248 23.33 1.10 -9.44
N ASN A 249 23.51 0.74 -8.16
CA ASN A 249 23.25 -0.61 -7.66
C ASN A 249 21.83 -0.70 -7.10
N LEU A 250 21.16 -1.80 -7.44
CA LEU A 250 19.81 -2.13 -7.01
C LEU A 250 19.86 -3.36 -6.13
N THR A 251 19.31 -3.27 -4.92
CA THR A 251 19.20 -4.41 -4.00
C THR A 251 17.76 -4.89 -3.99
N PHE A 252 17.55 -6.17 -4.33
CA PHE A 252 16.24 -6.81 -4.44
C PHE A 252 15.95 -7.64 -3.19
N HIS A 253 14.86 -7.30 -2.48
CA HIS A 253 14.39 -8.03 -1.32
C HIS A 253 13.05 -8.72 -1.64
N PRO A 254 12.98 -10.06 -1.68
CA PRO A 254 11.74 -10.76 -2.03
C PRO A 254 10.81 -10.88 -0.83
N ASP A 255 9.52 -10.64 -1.06
CA ASP A 255 8.45 -10.94 -0.10
C ASP A 255 7.92 -12.36 -0.32
N VAL A 256 8.41 -13.31 0.49
CA VAL A 256 8.15 -14.75 0.34
C VAL A 256 7.38 -15.36 1.51
N GLY A 257 7.34 -14.67 2.66
CA GLY A 257 6.78 -15.20 3.91
C GLY A 257 7.32 -16.59 4.26
N GLY A 258 6.43 -17.50 4.67
CA GLY A 258 6.75 -18.90 4.98
C GLY A 258 6.67 -19.88 3.79
N SER A 259 6.36 -19.42 2.58
CA SER A 259 6.10 -20.31 1.43
C SER A 259 7.40 -20.92 0.86
N PRO A 260 7.59 -22.25 0.91
CA PRO A 260 8.76 -22.90 0.32
C PRO A 260 8.82 -22.74 -1.21
N THR A 261 7.65 -22.76 -1.87
CA THR A 261 7.54 -22.61 -3.33
C THR A 261 7.93 -21.20 -3.77
N LYS A 262 7.45 -20.15 -3.07
CA LYS A 262 7.88 -18.77 -3.34
C LYS A 262 9.37 -18.57 -3.10
N ARG A 263 9.92 -19.19 -2.06
CA ARG A 263 11.36 -19.13 -1.77
C ARG A 263 12.19 -19.77 -2.89
N ALA A 264 11.84 -20.97 -3.31
CA ALA A 264 12.54 -21.66 -4.40
C ALA A 264 12.46 -20.87 -5.71
N ALA A 265 11.27 -20.33 -6.02
CA ALA A 265 11.07 -19.47 -7.19
C ALA A 265 11.90 -18.18 -7.11
N ALA A 266 11.99 -17.55 -5.93
CA ALA A 266 12.81 -16.36 -5.71
C ALA A 266 14.31 -16.65 -5.90
N GLU A 267 14.80 -17.79 -5.39
CA GLU A 267 16.19 -18.22 -5.60
C GLU A 267 16.52 -18.46 -7.09
N GLU A 268 15.59 -19.04 -7.86
CA GLU A 268 15.77 -19.23 -9.30
C GLU A 268 15.83 -17.89 -10.05
N PHE A 269 14.91 -16.97 -9.73
CA PHE A 269 14.90 -15.63 -10.30
C PHE A 269 16.19 -14.86 -9.97
N ALA A 270 16.60 -14.87 -8.69
CA ALA A 270 17.82 -14.22 -8.24
C ALA A 270 19.05 -14.78 -8.96
N THR A 271 19.13 -16.10 -9.17
CA THR A 271 20.27 -16.74 -9.85
C THR A 271 20.43 -16.26 -11.30
N ARG A 272 19.32 -15.92 -11.98
CA ARG A 272 19.33 -15.44 -13.37
C ARG A 272 19.81 -14.00 -13.51
N TRP A 273 19.48 -13.16 -12.53
CA TRP A 273 19.55 -11.70 -12.65
C TRP A 273 20.57 -11.02 -11.73
N ARG A 274 21.12 -11.75 -10.76
CA ARG A 274 22.14 -11.22 -9.85
C ARG A 274 23.47 -10.98 -10.55
N THR A 275 24.15 -9.93 -10.13
CA THR A 275 25.57 -9.67 -10.44
C THR A 275 26.46 -9.93 -9.22
N ASP A 276 25.86 -10.19 -8.05
CA ASP A 276 26.55 -10.49 -6.79
C ASP A 276 26.50 -11.98 -6.42
N ARG A 277 26.96 -12.29 -5.19
CA ARG A 277 26.89 -13.64 -4.60
C ARG A 277 25.63 -13.86 -3.74
N GLY A 278 24.68 -12.92 -3.77
CA GLY A 278 23.43 -13.00 -3.02
C GLY A 278 22.58 -14.18 -3.46
N ARG A 279 21.88 -14.83 -2.51
CA ARG A 279 21.08 -16.04 -2.78
C ARG A 279 19.60 -15.73 -2.92
N LEU A 280 19.00 -15.16 -1.87
CA LEU A 280 17.59 -14.79 -1.83
C LEU A 280 17.42 -13.27 -1.97
N VAL A 281 18.18 -12.51 -1.19
CA VAL A 281 18.44 -11.09 -1.45
C VAL A 281 19.64 -11.02 -2.38
N PHE A 282 19.54 -10.25 -3.45
CA PHE A 282 20.59 -10.12 -4.45
C PHE A 282 20.72 -8.68 -4.94
N GLN A 283 21.85 -8.39 -5.57
CA GLN A 283 22.13 -7.10 -6.19
C GLN A 283 22.29 -7.23 -7.70
N THR A 284 21.90 -6.16 -8.40
CA THR A 284 22.02 -6.02 -9.84
C THR A 284 22.14 -4.53 -10.21
N ASP A 285 22.31 -4.22 -11.50
CA ASP A 285 22.47 -2.86 -12.01
C ASP A 285 21.24 -2.38 -12.81
N MET A 286 21.29 -1.12 -13.25
CA MET A 286 20.21 -0.49 -14.02
C MET A 286 20.01 -1.09 -15.41
N GLU A 287 21.08 -1.60 -16.03
CA GLU A 287 21.02 -2.25 -17.35
C GLU A 287 20.20 -3.55 -17.26
N HIS A 288 20.50 -4.36 -16.25
CA HIS A 288 19.75 -5.58 -15.97
C HIS A 288 18.29 -5.27 -15.60
N LEU A 289 18.02 -4.24 -14.79
CA LEU A 289 16.64 -3.83 -14.49
C LEU A 289 15.88 -3.46 -15.77
N SER A 290 16.48 -2.65 -16.63
CA SER A 290 15.86 -2.24 -17.90
C SER A 290 15.53 -3.46 -18.75
N LYS A 291 16.49 -4.37 -18.89
CA LYS A 291 16.30 -5.65 -19.59
C LYS A 291 15.17 -6.48 -19.00
N MET A 292 15.06 -6.61 -17.67
CA MET A 292 13.97 -7.34 -17.01
C MET A 292 12.59 -6.79 -17.37
N THR A 293 12.48 -5.47 -17.49
CA THR A 293 11.22 -4.79 -17.86
C THR A 293 10.91 -4.93 -19.36
N GLU A 294 11.93 -4.85 -20.22
CA GLU A 294 11.78 -4.99 -21.68
C GLU A 294 11.31 -6.38 -22.10
N VAL A 295 11.84 -7.43 -21.46
CA VAL A 295 11.42 -8.83 -21.73
C VAL A 295 10.13 -9.23 -21.00
N GLU A 296 9.49 -8.29 -20.30
CA GLU A 296 8.26 -8.49 -19.52
C GLU A 296 8.37 -9.60 -18.45
N GLU A 297 9.58 -9.89 -17.95
CA GLU A 297 9.79 -10.81 -16.82
C GLU A 297 9.45 -10.13 -15.48
N ALA A 298 9.55 -8.80 -15.43
CA ALA A 298 9.29 -8.02 -14.24
C ALA A 298 8.52 -6.73 -14.56
N ALA A 299 7.50 -6.43 -13.76
CA ALA A 299 6.68 -5.23 -13.88
C ALA A 299 6.98 -4.26 -12.72
N PRO A 300 7.52 -3.05 -13.01
CA PRO A 300 7.79 -2.06 -11.99
C PRO A 300 6.51 -1.38 -11.49
N SER A 301 6.51 -0.98 -10.23
CA SER A 301 5.43 -0.23 -9.60
C SER A 301 5.96 0.62 -8.46
N PHE A 302 5.28 1.73 -8.18
CA PHE A 302 5.68 2.72 -7.17
C PHE A 302 4.57 2.96 -6.14
N PRO A 303 4.14 1.92 -5.39
CA PRO A 303 2.96 1.99 -4.53
C PRO A 303 3.11 2.91 -3.31
N ARG A 304 4.34 3.21 -2.88
CA ARG A 304 4.64 4.09 -1.73
C ARG A 304 5.11 5.49 -2.15
N LEU A 305 5.16 5.78 -3.44
CA LEU A 305 5.60 7.09 -3.93
C LEU A 305 4.71 8.19 -3.35
N ASN A 306 5.34 9.04 -2.54
CA ASN A 306 4.68 10.14 -1.86
C ASN A 306 5.64 11.32 -1.81
N TYR A 307 5.17 12.50 -2.22
CA TYR A 307 5.97 13.72 -2.29
C TYR A 307 5.96 14.55 -0.99
N LYS A 308 5.11 14.18 -0.02
CA LYS A 308 4.94 14.87 1.26
C LYS A 308 5.60 14.16 2.43
N SER A 309 5.82 12.84 2.31
CA SER A 309 6.49 12.03 3.31
C SER A 309 7.84 11.55 2.80
N LYS A 310 8.75 11.21 3.73
CA LYS A 310 10.00 10.54 3.38
C LYS A 310 9.69 9.20 2.69
N ASP A 311 10.38 8.93 1.59
CA ASP A 311 10.32 7.64 0.90
C ASP A 311 11.15 6.61 1.69
N GLU A 312 10.47 5.73 2.43
CA GLU A 312 11.09 4.68 3.25
C GLU A 312 11.03 3.30 2.58
N GLY A 313 10.49 3.21 1.36
CA GLY A 313 10.32 1.94 0.66
C GLY A 313 9.32 0.98 1.30
N GLN A 314 9.36 -0.29 0.91
CA GLN A 314 8.54 -1.37 1.47
C GLN A 314 9.43 -2.43 2.13
N THR A 315 8.95 -3.02 3.22
CA THR A 315 9.66 -4.05 3.97
C THR A 315 9.32 -5.43 3.43
N ALA A 316 10.32 -6.20 3.02
CA ALA A 316 10.17 -7.60 2.63
C ALA A 316 10.05 -8.51 3.85
N TYR A 317 9.24 -9.57 3.73
CA TYR A 317 9.07 -10.55 4.79
C TYR A 317 9.47 -11.97 4.36
N ALA A 318 10.17 -12.68 5.25
CA ALA A 318 10.53 -14.08 5.09
C ALA A 318 10.54 -14.78 6.46
N GLU A 319 9.88 -15.93 6.56
CA GLU A 319 9.88 -16.74 7.80
C GLU A 319 11.02 -17.76 7.78
N LEU A 320 11.83 -17.77 8.82
CA LEU A 320 12.77 -18.86 9.04
C LEU A 320 12.00 -20.12 9.46
N ARG A 321 12.35 -21.28 8.90
CA ARG A 321 11.80 -22.55 9.37
C ARG A 321 12.19 -22.70 10.84
N GLN A 322 11.20 -22.73 11.74
CA GLN A 322 11.45 -23.08 13.15
C GLN A 322 12.15 -24.43 13.19
N ALA A 323 13.26 -24.53 13.93
CA ALA A 323 13.93 -25.80 14.18
C ALA A 323 12.91 -26.78 14.76
N ARG A 324 12.71 -27.93 14.12
CA ARG A 324 11.79 -28.97 14.59
C ARG A 324 12.36 -29.58 15.86
N ILE A 325 11.95 -29.07 17.02
CA ILE A 325 12.12 -29.77 18.28
C ILE A 325 11.17 -30.97 18.24
N GLU A 326 11.70 -32.18 18.30
CA GLU A 326 10.89 -33.39 18.44
C GLU A 326 10.11 -33.31 19.76
N ALA A 327 8.79 -33.19 19.64
CA ALA A 327 7.89 -32.98 20.75
C ALA A 327 6.82 -34.09 20.77
N TYR A 328 6.51 -34.57 21.96
CA TYR A 328 5.70 -35.75 22.20
C TYR A 328 4.61 -35.50 23.25
N HIS A 329 3.45 -36.15 23.12
CA HIS A 329 2.38 -36.10 24.12
C HIS A 329 1.87 -37.50 24.50
N ILE A 330 1.42 -37.70 25.74
CA ILE A 330 0.87 -38.98 26.21
C ILE A 330 -0.60 -39.15 25.75
N GLY A 331 -1.39 -38.07 25.77
CA GLY A 331 -2.83 -38.11 25.44
C GLY A 331 -3.72 -38.30 26.67
N LYS A 332 -5.02 -38.53 26.45
CA LYS A 332 -6.04 -38.66 27.53
C LYS A 332 -6.24 -40.11 27.95
N TYR A 333 -6.59 -40.32 29.21
CA TYR A 333 -6.96 -41.62 29.79
C TYR A 333 -8.32 -41.53 30.51
N PRO A 334 -9.00 -42.67 30.77
CA PRO A 334 -10.26 -42.69 31.51
C PRO A 334 -10.10 -42.21 32.96
N THR A 335 -11.02 -41.37 33.43
CA THR A 335 -11.03 -40.82 34.80
C THR A 335 -12.44 -40.88 35.40
N CYS A 336 -12.62 -40.36 36.61
CA CYS A 336 -13.92 -40.18 37.25
C CYS A 336 -14.89 -39.31 36.43
N ALA A 337 -14.39 -38.51 35.48
CA ALA A 337 -15.21 -37.76 34.54
C ALA A 337 -15.73 -38.63 33.37
N SER A 338 -15.19 -39.82 33.14
CA SER A 338 -15.61 -40.73 32.08
C SER A 338 -16.97 -41.37 32.35
N ASN A 339 -17.68 -41.75 31.27
CA ASN A 339 -18.95 -42.46 31.37
C ASN A 339 -18.72 -43.88 31.93
N GLY A 340 -19.68 -44.40 32.70
CA GLY A 340 -19.62 -45.75 33.28
C GLY A 340 -19.47 -46.85 32.23
N GLU A 341 -20.01 -46.68 31.03
CA GLU A 341 -19.81 -47.63 29.92
C GLU A 341 -18.37 -47.66 29.42
N GLN A 342 -17.69 -46.51 29.34
CA GLN A 342 -16.27 -46.45 28.93
C GLN A 342 -15.38 -47.18 29.93
N LEU A 343 -15.66 -47.04 31.23
CA LEU A 343 -14.93 -47.77 32.28
C LEU A 343 -15.16 -49.28 32.19
N ARG A 344 -16.41 -49.70 31.94
CA ARG A 344 -16.73 -51.13 31.76
C ARG A 344 -16.08 -51.72 30.51
N GLU A 345 -15.98 -50.96 29.42
CA GLU A 345 -15.32 -51.39 28.18
C GLU A 345 -13.83 -51.70 28.42
N VAL A 346 -13.13 -50.79 29.11
CA VAL A 346 -11.72 -51.00 29.46
C VAL A 346 -11.58 -52.24 30.34
N LEU A 347 -12.39 -52.39 31.40
CA LEU A 347 -12.32 -53.55 32.29
C LEU A 347 -12.65 -54.87 31.57
N ARG A 348 -13.62 -54.86 30.64
CA ARG A 348 -13.99 -56.03 29.83
C ARG A 348 -12.85 -56.50 28.96
N THR A 349 -12.11 -55.56 28.35
CA THR A 349 -10.96 -55.85 27.48
C THR A 349 -9.90 -56.69 28.21
N TYR A 350 -9.76 -56.54 29.52
CA TYR A 350 -8.79 -57.28 30.34
C TYR A 350 -9.42 -58.35 31.24
N GLY A 351 -10.68 -58.72 31.01
CA GLY A 351 -11.35 -59.80 31.75
C GLY A 351 -11.65 -59.50 33.22
N VAL A 352 -11.72 -58.22 33.62
CA VAL A 352 -11.99 -57.81 35.01
C VAL A 352 -13.50 -57.69 35.25
N PRO A 353 -14.05 -58.17 36.40
CA PRO A 353 -15.49 -58.12 36.68
C PRO A 353 -16.07 -56.69 36.67
N MET A 354 -17.06 -56.44 35.80
CA MET A 354 -17.72 -55.14 35.58
C MET A 354 -18.86 -54.81 36.57
N THR A 355 -19.01 -55.59 37.63
CA THR A 355 -20.03 -55.37 38.67
C THR A 355 -19.65 -54.21 39.58
N GLY A 356 -20.66 -53.51 40.13
CA GLY A 356 -20.44 -52.47 41.13
C GLY A 356 -20.81 -51.05 40.69
N ASN A 357 -20.75 -50.13 41.65
CA ASN A 357 -20.97 -48.70 41.42
C ASN A 357 -19.74 -48.05 40.74
N LYS A 358 -19.84 -46.77 40.37
CA LYS A 358 -18.77 -46.08 39.61
C LYS A 358 -17.43 -46.02 40.38
N GLU A 359 -17.48 -45.87 41.70
CA GLU A 359 -16.29 -45.83 42.56
C GLU A 359 -15.59 -47.19 42.61
N GLU A 360 -16.37 -48.27 42.72
CA GLU A 360 -15.87 -49.65 42.67
C GLU A 360 -15.25 -49.98 41.30
N LEU A 361 -15.83 -49.47 40.20
CA LEU A 361 -15.24 -49.63 38.87
C LEU A 361 -13.92 -48.87 38.71
N LEU A 362 -13.80 -47.66 39.30
CA LEU A 362 -12.55 -46.89 39.29
C LEU A 362 -11.47 -47.57 40.15
N ALA A 363 -11.83 -48.13 41.30
CA ALA A 363 -10.91 -48.91 42.13
C ALA A 363 -10.38 -50.15 41.39
N LYS A 364 -11.27 -50.87 40.68
CA LYS A 364 -10.87 -52.00 39.82
C LYS A 364 -9.96 -51.58 38.67
N LEU A 365 -10.22 -50.42 38.05
CA LEU A 365 -9.36 -49.86 37.01
C LEU A 365 -7.99 -49.48 37.56
N ALA A 366 -7.93 -48.86 38.75
CA ALA A 366 -6.68 -48.51 39.40
C ALA A 366 -5.83 -49.76 39.73
N LYS A 367 -6.45 -50.81 40.27
CA LYS A 367 -5.79 -52.08 40.55
C LYS A 367 -5.28 -52.77 39.29
N LEU A 368 -6.08 -52.80 38.22
CA LEU A 368 -5.67 -53.31 36.91
C LEU A 368 -4.49 -52.51 36.33
N ALA A 369 -4.54 -51.19 36.42
CA ALA A 369 -3.46 -50.32 35.95
C ALA A 369 -2.17 -50.54 36.73
N ALA A 370 -2.24 -50.71 38.06
CA ALA A 370 -1.08 -51.01 38.90
C ALA A 370 -0.45 -52.36 38.56
N GLN A 371 -1.25 -53.39 38.30
CA GLN A 371 -0.76 -54.70 37.86
C GLN A 371 -0.07 -54.59 36.49
N LYS A 372 -0.73 -53.96 35.51
CA LYS A 372 -0.18 -53.80 34.16
C LYS A 372 1.04 -52.89 34.12
N TYR A 373 1.11 -51.91 35.02
CA TYR A 373 2.29 -51.07 35.21
C TYR A 373 3.49 -51.92 35.62
N ALA A 374 3.34 -52.80 36.61
CA ALA A 374 4.42 -53.68 37.05
C ALA A 374 4.89 -54.62 35.93
N GLU A 375 3.97 -55.18 35.14
CA GLU A 375 4.29 -56.03 33.99
C GLU A 375 5.06 -55.26 32.89
N LYS A 376 4.77 -53.97 32.69
CA LYS A 376 5.30 -53.14 31.61
C LYS A 376 6.42 -52.17 32.02
N GLN A 377 6.83 -52.18 33.28
CA GLN A 377 7.81 -51.24 33.79
C GLN A 377 9.17 -51.40 33.08
N GLN A 378 9.60 -52.63 32.81
CA GLN A 378 10.86 -52.89 32.12
C GLN A 378 10.86 -52.38 30.67
N ASP A 379 9.73 -52.56 29.95
CA ASP A 379 9.57 -52.06 28.58
C ASP A 379 9.65 -50.52 28.53
N MET A 380 8.99 -49.84 29.48
CA MET A 380 9.06 -48.38 29.61
C MET A 380 10.46 -47.90 29.99
N ASN A 381 11.14 -48.58 30.93
CA ASN A 381 12.52 -48.28 31.30
C ASN A 381 13.45 -48.34 30.08
N ALA A 382 13.39 -49.43 29.29
CA ALA A 382 14.22 -49.58 28.10
C ALA A 382 13.98 -48.44 27.08
N TYR A 383 12.71 -48.07 26.86
CA TYR A 383 12.36 -46.99 25.94
C TYR A 383 12.88 -45.61 26.40
N PHE A 384 12.66 -45.25 27.67
CA PHE A 384 13.06 -43.93 28.19
C PHE A 384 14.55 -43.84 28.55
N THR A 385 15.25 -44.97 28.70
CA THR A 385 16.72 -44.98 28.73
C THR A 385 17.29 -44.64 27.35
N ALA A 386 16.70 -45.19 26.27
CA ALA A 386 17.12 -44.89 24.90
C ALA A 386 16.69 -43.49 24.43
N ASN A 387 15.62 -42.94 25.01
CA ASN A 387 15.04 -41.65 24.63
C ASN A 387 14.96 -40.71 25.84
N ARG A 388 15.95 -39.82 25.98
CA ARG A 388 15.96 -38.81 27.03
C ARG A 388 14.90 -37.75 26.74
N LEU A 389 13.90 -37.65 27.60
CA LEU A 389 12.78 -36.73 27.44
C LEU A 389 12.71 -35.72 28.59
N VAL A 390 12.38 -34.48 28.26
CA VAL A 390 12.15 -33.39 29.22
C VAL A 390 10.69 -32.94 29.15
N LEU A 391 10.03 -32.86 30.29
CA LEU A 391 8.68 -32.32 30.44
C LEU A 391 8.71 -30.79 30.24
N VAL A 392 7.85 -30.31 29.34
CA VAL A 392 7.60 -28.90 29.07
C VAL A 392 6.12 -28.58 29.24
N THR A 393 5.83 -27.37 29.72
CA THR A 393 4.46 -26.94 30.04
C THR A 393 3.62 -26.66 28.79
N LYS A 394 4.25 -26.22 27.69
CA LYS A 394 3.59 -25.94 26.41
C LYS A 394 4.28 -26.70 25.28
N LEU A 395 3.49 -27.46 24.52
CA LEU A 395 3.94 -28.18 23.34
C LEU A 395 3.72 -27.36 22.07
N PRO A 396 4.57 -27.51 21.04
CA PRO A 396 4.28 -27.00 19.71
C PRO A 396 3.11 -27.75 19.08
N ALA A 397 2.41 -27.11 18.13
CA ALA A 397 1.30 -27.73 17.39
C ALA A 397 1.70 -28.99 16.60
N THR A 398 3.00 -29.20 16.40
CA THR A 398 3.59 -30.35 15.69
C THR A 398 3.88 -31.55 16.59
N ALA A 399 3.47 -31.53 17.86
CA ALA A 399 3.74 -32.63 18.80
C ALA A 399 3.00 -33.92 18.40
N VAL A 400 3.68 -35.06 18.51
CA VAL A 400 3.17 -36.38 18.12
C VAL A 400 2.85 -37.23 19.37
N LYS A 401 1.92 -38.17 19.28
CA LYS A 401 1.65 -39.09 20.40
C LYS A 401 2.86 -40.01 20.64
N LEU A 402 3.21 -40.28 21.90
CA LEU A 402 4.21 -41.29 22.24
C LEU A 402 3.75 -42.68 21.76
N SER A 403 4.68 -43.46 21.19
CA SER A 403 4.43 -44.75 20.54
C SER A 403 4.93 -45.95 21.35
N VAL A 404 5.12 -45.79 22.67
CA VAL A 404 5.53 -46.89 23.56
C VAL A 404 4.28 -47.58 24.11
N LEU A 405 4.33 -48.90 24.35
CA LEU A 405 3.18 -49.71 24.82
C LEU A 405 1.97 -49.74 23.85
N GLU A 406 2.22 -49.81 22.53
CA GLU A 406 1.16 -49.95 21.52
C GLU A 406 0.35 -51.26 21.67
N ASP A 407 0.91 -52.26 22.35
CA ASP A 407 0.26 -53.53 22.67
C ASP A 407 -0.80 -53.44 23.78
N VAL A 408 -0.87 -52.31 24.51
CA VAL A 408 -1.84 -52.06 25.59
C VAL A 408 -2.64 -50.77 25.32
N PRO A 409 -3.35 -50.64 24.19
CA PRO A 409 -3.83 -49.36 23.67
C PRO A 409 -4.83 -48.63 24.59
N THR A 410 -5.63 -49.38 25.36
CA THR A 410 -6.67 -48.83 26.24
C THR A 410 -6.15 -48.33 27.58
N LEU A 411 -4.98 -48.82 28.04
CA LEU A 411 -4.32 -48.34 29.27
C LEU A 411 -3.05 -47.52 29.00
N HIS A 412 -2.56 -47.50 27.75
CA HIS A 412 -1.35 -46.82 27.30
C HIS A 412 -1.17 -45.44 27.96
N CYS A 413 -2.11 -44.52 27.78
CA CYS A 413 -1.99 -43.16 28.31
C CYS A 413 -1.90 -43.11 29.85
N LEU A 414 -2.62 -44.00 30.54
CA LEU A 414 -2.63 -44.06 32.01
C LEU A 414 -1.29 -44.61 32.52
N LEU A 415 -0.79 -45.69 31.92
CA LEU A 415 0.49 -46.30 32.30
C LEU A 415 1.67 -45.35 32.09
N LEU A 416 1.69 -44.61 30.97
CA LEU A 416 2.73 -43.61 30.74
C LEU A 416 2.65 -42.41 31.68
N THR A 417 1.45 -42.01 32.07
CA THR A 417 1.27 -40.93 33.04
C THR A 417 1.73 -41.38 34.44
N MET A 418 1.41 -42.62 34.82
CA MET A 418 1.94 -43.24 36.05
C MET A 418 3.47 -43.29 36.02
N TYR A 419 4.05 -43.74 34.90
CA TYR A 419 5.50 -43.82 34.72
C TYR A 419 6.15 -42.45 34.83
N ALA A 420 5.65 -41.46 34.10
CA ALA A 420 6.17 -40.11 34.15
C ALA A 420 6.15 -39.55 35.57
N LEU A 421 5.03 -39.65 36.30
CA LEU A 421 4.96 -39.12 37.66
C LEU A 421 5.87 -39.82 38.66
N ARG A 422 6.15 -41.12 38.47
CA ARG A 422 7.13 -41.85 39.30
C ARG A 422 8.57 -41.52 38.92
N HIS A 423 8.87 -41.30 37.65
CA HIS A 423 10.24 -41.19 37.16
C HIS A 423 10.69 -39.75 36.82
N LEU A 424 9.88 -38.73 37.14
CA LEU A 424 10.24 -37.32 36.95
C LEU A 424 11.15 -36.80 38.07
N ARG A 425 12.42 -36.60 37.75
CA ARG A 425 13.38 -35.91 38.61
C ARG A 425 13.22 -34.40 38.49
N GLY A 426 13.07 -33.73 39.62
CA GLY A 426 12.92 -32.27 39.69
C GLY A 426 11.71 -31.75 38.90
N ASN A 427 10.68 -32.57 38.69
CA ASN A 427 9.47 -32.29 37.92
C ASN A 427 9.71 -31.97 36.42
N ALA A 428 10.89 -32.26 35.88
CA ALA A 428 11.25 -31.87 34.51
C ALA A 428 11.91 -33.00 33.71
N ILE A 429 12.78 -33.80 34.30
CA ILE A 429 13.57 -34.80 33.55
C ILE A 429 13.01 -36.18 33.83
N LEU A 430 12.65 -36.92 32.78
CA LEU A 430 12.16 -38.29 32.91
C LEU A 430 13.37 -39.24 32.93
N GLU A 431 13.67 -39.78 34.11
CA GLU A 431 14.89 -40.56 34.39
C GLU A 431 14.51 -41.94 34.95
N PRO A 432 14.71 -43.04 34.19
CA PRO A 432 14.33 -44.39 34.61
C PRO A 432 14.96 -44.85 35.94
N ASN A 433 16.16 -44.35 36.25
CA ASN A 433 16.89 -44.68 37.48
C ASN A 433 16.39 -43.89 38.70
N HIS A 434 15.56 -42.87 38.50
CA HIS A 434 14.92 -42.13 39.57
C HIS A 434 13.52 -42.68 39.79
N GLU A 435 13.14 -42.98 41.04
CA GLU A 435 11.78 -43.41 41.35
C GLU A 435 11.25 -42.65 42.57
N ASN A 436 10.11 -42.00 42.37
CA ASN A 436 9.34 -41.35 43.41
C ASN A 436 8.38 -42.36 44.04
N ASN A 437 8.65 -42.69 45.30
CA ASN A 437 7.89 -43.64 46.10
C ASN A 437 6.93 -42.98 47.10
N THR A 438 6.55 -41.72 46.89
CA THR A 438 5.55 -41.03 47.73
C THR A 438 4.18 -41.73 47.72
N TYR A 439 3.82 -42.40 46.62
CA TYR A 439 2.62 -43.22 46.49
C TYR A 439 3.00 -44.65 46.08
N THR A 440 2.25 -45.63 46.58
CA THR A 440 2.25 -46.97 45.98
C THR A 440 1.69 -46.90 44.55
N THR A 441 1.99 -47.90 43.72
CA THR A 441 1.51 -47.92 42.32
C THR A 441 -0.01 -47.90 42.23
N GLU A 442 -0.69 -48.58 43.15
CA GLU A 442 -2.15 -48.62 43.24
C GLU A 442 -2.74 -47.29 43.74
N GLU A 443 -2.14 -46.65 44.76
CA GLU A 443 -2.54 -45.31 45.22
C GLU A 443 -2.36 -44.25 44.14
N LEU A 444 -1.25 -44.31 43.38
CA LEU A 444 -1.01 -43.40 42.27
C LEU A 444 -2.04 -43.61 41.16
N ALA A 445 -2.29 -44.85 40.76
CA ALA A 445 -3.31 -45.17 39.77
C ALA A 445 -4.68 -44.65 40.22
N LEU A 446 -5.04 -44.87 41.49
CA LEU A 446 -6.29 -44.41 42.08
C LEU A 446 -6.39 -42.88 42.13
N ALA A 447 -5.30 -42.19 42.46
CA ALA A 447 -5.23 -40.73 42.48
C ALA A 447 -5.38 -40.13 41.07
N LEU A 448 -4.76 -40.76 40.06
CA LEU A 448 -4.87 -40.34 38.65
C LEU A 448 -6.28 -40.54 38.09
N VAL A 449 -6.89 -41.72 38.29
CA VAL A 449 -8.24 -41.98 37.77
C VAL A 449 -9.29 -41.12 38.51
N ASN A 450 -9.07 -40.78 39.77
CA ASN A 450 -9.94 -39.85 40.50
C ASN A 450 -9.67 -38.36 40.19
N GLY A 451 -8.65 -38.05 39.37
CA GLY A 451 -8.30 -36.68 39.01
C GLY A 451 -7.67 -35.87 40.15
N LYS A 452 -7.20 -36.52 41.23
CA LYS A 452 -6.51 -35.87 42.36
C LYS A 452 -5.08 -35.45 41.99
N VAL A 453 -4.47 -36.16 41.05
CA VAL A 453 -3.15 -35.87 40.49
C VAL A 453 -3.27 -35.89 38.96
N SER A 454 -2.51 -35.02 38.29
CA SER A 454 -2.44 -34.98 36.84
C SER A 454 -1.04 -34.57 36.37
N LEU A 455 -0.67 -35.01 35.17
CA LEU A 455 0.53 -34.54 34.49
C LEU A 455 0.13 -33.43 33.50
N VAL A 456 0.70 -32.25 33.67
CA VAL A 456 0.45 -31.09 32.80
C VAL A 456 1.62 -30.90 31.85
N GLY A 457 1.32 -30.80 30.56
CA GLY A 457 2.31 -30.55 29.51
C GLY A 457 2.61 -31.78 28.66
N GLY A 458 3.81 -31.82 28.08
CA GLY A 458 4.29 -32.96 27.32
C GLY A 458 5.81 -32.95 27.21
N PHE A 459 6.36 -33.74 26.32
CA PHE A 459 7.78 -34.05 26.33
C PHE A 459 8.49 -33.49 25.11
N VAL A 460 9.73 -33.05 25.28
CA VAL A 460 10.65 -32.78 24.18
C VAL A 460 11.86 -33.68 24.32
N ARG A 461 12.45 -34.08 23.19
CA ARG A 461 13.69 -34.85 23.22
C ARG A 461 14.83 -33.97 23.69
N ALA A 462 15.51 -34.41 24.75
CA ALA A 462 16.78 -33.81 25.17
C ALA A 462 17.85 -34.18 24.13
N ALA A 463 18.62 -33.18 23.70
CA ALA A 463 19.75 -33.36 22.78
C ALA A 463 20.89 -34.17 23.43
#